data_AF-A0A7D6CMT4-F1
#
_entry.id   AF-A0A7D6CMT4-F1
#
_cell.length_a   1.000
_cell.length_b   1.000
_cell.length_c   1.000
_cell.angle_alpha   90.00
_cell.angle_beta   90.00
_cell.angle_gamma   90.00
#
_symmetry.space_group_name_H-M   'P 1'
#
loop_
_entity.id
_entity.type
_entity.pdbx_description
1 polymer ?
#
loop_
_entity_poly.entity_id
_entity_poly.type
_entity_poly.pdbx_seq_one_letter_code
_entity_poly.pdbx_strand_id
1 'polypeptide(L)'
;MSDGRLRGIVSRTVRIARWEVSRSAGTVDRKTALVLVVMLLAVGTAGFTVADEGLGLEREIYTVGVAEDSRYHDVAVDSEQFRPVPLEDVTPDGDGDGNADTIAVRDEATVDVVVTRDGRIGHVDSDNGAAAYDAFRESVETYNGKLMDEEADEAAAYPVLVSIEYQQRDLGGSTGSEAGDGDGTSGGSGDGTGGNTDGSAGDDAGTDGTGGSGTDGGDGRTQVPNVGDGSTSSTAPDRPGSISPPFPFQSLVLAFLFVVPMNFVIQAYGSTIMDERVKRRGELLLVSPASSREIVAGKTLPYVLGLVGVVVAIAWVIEGGPVAVAAALPIALLFLAATFVGAMLARSFKELTFVTVTISVFLTTYTFIPAVFADVNAIALISPLTLVVMDLQGESVRLGEYLFSTGPFYLGAAVCFLLGIGVYREEDMFAQKPIPSKVIDAIANRIRGRRSVFLLPILFIPFVFASQLLAVALLFVVPQTVAVPLIIVVAATVEEVAKSVHVYAGFARSRFEPTLGTAAVLGALSGAGFFVGEKLTHVVQFVGLPELPVGTAAFGPTVSDEPLVLVVVFLAPLALHVATAAVSALGASRGRLGYVGGLLTAILVHAAYNAGVIALVA
;
A
#
# COMPACT_ATOMS: atom_id res chain seq x y z
N MET A 1 -24.92 -33.12 0.70
CA MET A 1 -23.98 -34.08 1.32
C MET A 1 -24.58 -34.49 2.66
N SER A 2 -24.42 -35.74 3.13
CA SER A 2 -25.00 -36.15 4.43
C SER A 2 -24.16 -35.67 5.62
N ASP A 3 -24.83 -35.25 6.69
CA ASP A 3 -24.20 -34.64 7.88
C ASP A 3 -23.15 -35.52 8.54
N GLY A 4 -23.36 -36.84 8.57
CA GLY A 4 -22.38 -37.80 9.07
C GLY A 4 -21.04 -37.75 8.33
N ARG A 5 -21.04 -37.46 7.02
CA ARG A 5 -19.81 -37.33 6.22
C ARG A 5 -19.09 -36.03 6.54
N LEU A 6 -19.81 -34.93 6.74
CA LEU A 6 -19.25 -33.63 7.16
C LEU A 6 -18.63 -33.71 8.57
N ARG A 7 -19.33 -34.30 9.54
CA ARG A 7 -18.78 -34.55 10.89
C ARG A 7 -17.52 -35.43 10.85
N GLY A 8 -17.47 -36.42 9.96
CA GLY A 8 -16.27 -37.23 9.72
C GLY A 8 -15.07 -36.44 9.17
N ILE A 9 -15.32 -35.53 8.21
CA ILE A 9 -14.30 -34.64 7.63
C ILE A 9 -13.74 -33.70 8.70
N VAL A 10 -14.62 -33.03 9.45
CA VAL A 10 -14.24 -32.05 10.49
C VAL A 10 -13.46 -32.74 11.63
N SER A 11 -13.95 -33.87 12.14
CA SER A 11 -13.27 -34.59 13.25
C SER A 11 -11.89 -35.13 12.85
N ARG A 12 -11.67 -35.56 11.60
CA ARG A 12 -10.32 -35.88 11.09
C ARG A 12 -9.43 -34.64 11.04
N THR A 13 -9.93 -33.55 10.47
CA THR A 13 -9.20 -32.28 10.32
C THR A 13 -8.74 -31.73 11.67
N VAL A 14 -9.65 -31.67 12.66
CA VAL A 14 -9.34 -31.21 14.04
C VAL A 14 -8.37 -32.16 14.76
N ARG A 15 -8.44 -33.47 14.53
CA ARG A 15 -7.48 -34.44 15.09
C ARG A 15 -6.06 -34.20 14.56
N ILE A 16 -5.92 -33.94 13.26
CA ILE A 16 -4.64 -33.61 12.63
C ILE A 16 -4.12 -32.27 13.17
N ALA A 17 -4.98 -31.25 13.29
CA ALA A 17 -4.62 -29.96 13.88
C ALA A 17 -4.10 -30.08 15.32
N ARG A 18 -4.79 -30.85 16.18
CA ARG A 18 -4.36 -31.08 17.57
C ARG A 18 -3.01 -31.82 17.64
N TRP A 19 -2.77 -32.77 16.73
CA TRP A 19 -1.48 -33.45 16.63
C TRP A 19 -0.36 -32.50 16.18
N GLU A 20 -0.62 -31.68 15.16
CA GLU A 20 0.33 -30.68 14.65
C GLU A 20 0.72 -29.67 15.75
N VAL A 21 -0.24 -29.18 16.56
CA VAL A 21 0.04 -28.35 17.75
C VAL A 21 0.96 -29.09 18.73
N SER A 22 0.63 -30.33 19.08
CA SER A 22 1.43 -31.11 20.05
C SER A 22 2.86 -31.40 19.58
N ARG A 23 3.08 -31.51 18.26
CA ARG A 23 4.40 -31.66 17.65
C ARG A 23 5.16 -30.33 17.61
N SER A 24 4.48 -29.25 17.25
CA SER A 24 5.08 -27.93 17.03
C SER A 24 5.46 -27.24 18.35
N ALA A 25 4.75 -27.55 19.45
CA ALA A 25 5.11 -27.12 20.79
C ALA A 25 6.50 -27.63 21.24
N GLY A 26 7.04 -28.67 20.60
CA GLY A 26 8.40 -29.16 20.82
C GLY A 26 9.47 -28.55 19.91
N THR A 27 9.10 -27.70 18.95
CA THR A 27 10.03 -27.12 17.96
C THR A 27 10.23 -25.61 18.08
N VAL A 28 9.38 -24.90 18.82
CA VAL A 28 9.60 -23.47 19.14
C VAL A 28 10.52 -23.39 20.36
N ASP A 29 11.76 -22.93 20.16
CA ASP A 29 12.68 -22.65 21.27
C ASP A 29 12.10 -21.52 22.14
N ARG A 30 12.31 -21.60 23.46
CA ARG A 30 11.98 -20.52 24.41
C ARG A 30 12.61 -19.20 23.99
N LYS A 31 13.78 -19.24 23.35
CA LYS A 31 14.44 -18.06 22.76
C LYS A 31 13.63 -17.44 21.63
N THR A 32 13.04 -18.23 20.73
CA THR A 32 12.20 -17.73 19.63
C THR A 32 10.90 -17.12 20.17
N ALA A 33 10.27 -17.76 21.16
CA ALA A 33 9.11 -17.19 21.84
C ALA A 33 9.46 -15.88 22.58
N LEU A 34 10.60 -15.84 23.27
CA LEU A 34 11.10 -14.63 23.93
C LEU A 34 11.35 -13.51 22.92
N VAL A 35 12.02 -13.78 21.79
CA VAL A 35 12.26 -12.78 20.73
C VAL A 35 10.96 -12.22 20.18
N LEU A 36 9.94 -13.06 19.96
CA LEU A 36 8.64 -12.61 19.45
C LEU A 36 7.88 -11.76 20.48
N VAL A 37 7.95 -12.11 21.78
CA VAL A 37 7.40 -11.29 22.87
C VAL A 37 8.17 -9.98 23.03
N VAL A 38 9.50 -9.99 22.94
CA VAL A 38 10.34 -8.79 23.00
C VAL A 38 10.09 -7.89 21.80
N MET A 39 9.84 -8.43 20.60
CA MET A 39 9.46 -7.63 19.43
C MET A 39 8.08 -6.98 19.62
N LEU A 40 7.08 -7.73 20.11
CA LEU A 40 5.76 -7.17 20.40
C LEU A 40 5.82 -6.07 21.48
N LEU A 41 6.61 -6.28 22.54
CA LEU A 41 6.85 -5.27 23.57
C LEU A 41 7.59 -4.04 23.01
N ALA A 42 8.63 -4.24 22.20
CA ALA A 42 9.41 -3.16 21.60
C ALA A 42 8.56 -2.29 20.66
N VAL A 43 7.66 -2.89 19.87
CA VAL A 43 6.73 -2.12 19.02
C VAL A 43 5.65 -1.42 19.87
N GLY A 44 5.14 -2.07 20.92
CA GLY A 44 4.24 -1.42 21.87
C GLY A 44 4.86 -0.18 22.52
N THR A 45 6.12 -0.26 22.96
CA THR A 45 6.84 0.91 23.48
C THR A 45 7.12 1.96 22.41
N ALA A 46 7.47 1.57 21.18
CA ALA A 46 7.75 2.53 20.12
C ALA A 46 6.51 3.31 19.66
N GLY A 47 5.33 2.67 19.65
CA GLY A 47 4.06 3.35 19.39
C GLY A 47 3.71 4.34 20.51
N PHE A 48 3.95 3.96 21.77
CA PHE A 48 3.63 4.80 22.92
C PHE A 48 4.58 6.00 23.09
N THR A 49 5.88 5.83 22.81
CA THR A 49 6.89 6.90 22.97
C THR A 49 6.89 7.96 21.87
N VAL A 50 6.22 7.71 20.73
CA VAL A 50 6.07 8.72 19.66
C VAL A 50 4.78 9.54 19.85
N ALA A 51 3.84 9.05 20.68
CA ALA A 51 2.53 9.65 20.83
C ALA A 51 2.47 10.80 21.87
N ASP A 52 3.11 10.66 23.03
CA ASP A 52 2.89 11.58 24.17
C ASP A 52 4.13 12.36 24.66
N GLU A 53 5.31 11.76 24.75
CA GLU A 53 6.48 12.40 25.36
C GLU A 53 7.79 12.12 24.59
N GLY A 54 8.44 13.18 24.11
CA GLY A 54 9.79 13.13 23.59
C GLY A 54 10.75 12.55 24.63
N LEU A 55 11.75 11.77 24.19
CA LEU A 55 12.76 11.23 25.09
C LEU A 55 13.48 12.40 25.77
N GLY A 56 13.34 12.54 27.10
CA GLY A 56 13.88 13.64 27.92
C GLY A 56 15.41 13.74 28.01
N LEU A 57 16.09 13.34 26.94
CA LEU A 57 17.49 13.59 26.59
C LEU A 57 17.75 15.07 26.27
N GLU A 58 16.68 15.84 26.03
CA GLU A 58 16.71 17.23 25.54
C GLU A 58 16.76 18.30 26.66
N ARG A 59 16.77 17.90 27.94
CA ARG A 59 16.66 18.82 29.09
C ARG A 59 17.98 19.46 29.51
N GLU A 60 17.95 20.77 29.80
CA GLU A 60 19.08 21.58 30.29
C GLU A 60 20.40 21.34 29.52
N ILE A 61 20.32 21.12 28.20
CA ILE A 61 21.50 20.91 27.34
C ILE A 61 22.35 22.19 27.26
N TYR A 62 21.69 23.35 27.21
CA TYR A 62 22.33 24.64 27.01
C TYR A 62 22.11 25.56 28.21
N THR A 63 23.06 26.45 28.45
CA THR A 63 22.97 27.46 29.52
C THR A 63 22.85 28.85 28.93
N VAL A 64 21.86 29.64 29.38
CA VAL A 64 21.57 30.98 28.87
C VAL A 64 21.68 32.05 29.96
N GLY A 65 22.58 33.02 29.75
CA GLY A 65 22.77 34.17 30.62
C GLY A 65 21.74 35.26 30.30
N VAL A 66 20.78 35.49 31.18
CA VAL A 66 19.68 36.45 30.96
C VAL A 66 19.29 37.14 32.26
N ALA A 67 18.95 38.43 32.18
CA ALA A 67 18.51 39.19 33.35
C ALA A 67 17.03 38.88 33.67
N GLU A 68 16.69 38.76 34.96
CA GLU A 68 15.31 38.43 35.41
C GLU A 68 14.26 39.48 34.98
N ASP A 69 14.67 40.71 34.67
CA ASP A 69 13.82 41.79 34.16
C ASP A 69 13.70 41.82 32.61
N SER A 70 14.34 40.88 31.92
CA SER A 70 14.31 40.78 30.46
C SER A 70 13.12 39.95 29.97
N ARG A 71 12.45 40.40 28.91
CA ARG A 71 11.42 39.63 28.17
C ARG A 71 11.89 38.25 27.66
N TYR A 72 13.20 38.04 27.59
CA TYR A 72 13.80 36.77 27.17
C TYR A 72 14.02 35.80 28.34
N HIS A 73 13.81 36.23 29.60
CA HIS A 73 13.87 35.36 30.77
C HIS A 73 12.74 34.33 30.73
N ASP A 74 11.51 34.77 30.42
CA ASP A 74 10.35 33.87 30.34
C ASP A 74 10.54 32.79 29.24
N VAL A 75 11.15 33.15 28.10
CA VAL A 75 11.55 32.19 27.05
C VAL A 75 12.54 31.15 27.57
N ALA A 76 13.54 31.59 28.34
CA ALA A 76 14.57 30.74 28.92
C ALA A 76 14.06 29.82 30.05
N VAL A 77 12.91 30.15 30.65
CA VAL A 77 12.25 29.35 31.70
C VAL A 77 11.21 28.39 31.10
N ASP A 78 10.55 28.77 30.00
CA ASP A 78 9.54 27.95 29.30
C ASP A 78 10.16 26.82 28.44
N SER A 79 11.41 26.98 27.98
CA SER A 79 12.10 25.96 27.17
C SER A 79 12.86 24.95 28.05
N GLU A 80 12.44 23.68 28.05
CA GLU A 80 13.13 22.61 28.80
C GLU A 80 14.61 22.43 28.41
N GLN A 81 15.02 22.90 27.22
CA GLN A 81 16.39 22.78 26.71
C GLN A 81 17.39 23.72 27.39
N PHE A 82 16.90 24.81 27.99
CA PHE A 82 17.74 25.89 28.52
C PHE A 82 17.72 25.95 30.03
N ARG A 83 18.91 26.18 30.61
CA ARG A 83 19.06 26.55 32.01
C ARG A 83 19.34 28.04 32.12
N PRO A 84 18.44 28.85 32.70
CA PRO A 84 18.68 30.28 32.89
C PRO A 84 19.72 30.52 34.01
N VAL A 85 20.63 31.46 33.76
CA VAL A 85 21.63 31.95 34.71
C VAL A 85 21.49 33.48 34.81
N PRO A 86 21.49 34.07 36.02
CA PRO A 86 21.41 35.52 36.18
C PRO A 86 22.52 36.24 35.42
N LEU A 87 22.17 37.24 34.63
CA LEU A 87 23.15 38.02 33.85
C LEU A 87 24.21 38.73 34.74
N GLU A 88 23.96 38.90 36.04
CA GLU A 88 24.96 39.45 36.97
C GLU A 88 26.11 38.48 37.31
N ASP A 89 25.90 37.17 37.13
CA ASP A 89 26.94 36.14 37.27
C ASP A 89 27.78 35.96 35.97
N VAL A 90 27.42 36.66 34.89
CA VAL A 90 28.08 36.57 33.58
C VAL A 90 28.90 37.82 33.32
N THR A 91 30.24 37.70 33.25
CA THR A 91 31.12 38.82 32.89
C THR A 91 31.57 38.75 31.42
N PRO A 92 30.94 39.53 30.50
CA PRO A 92 31.43 39.67 29.13
C PRO A 92 32.74 40.45 29.09
N ASP A 93 33.71 39.98 28.31
CA ASP A 93 35.06 40.54 28.23
C ASP A 93 35.15 41.64 27.15
N GLY A 94 34.72 42.85 27.53
CA GLY A 94 34.95 44.10 26.79
C GLY A 94 33.79 44.60 25.91
N ASP A 95 33.87 45.87 25.53
CA ASP A 95 33.08 46.45 24.42
C ASP A 95 33.51 45.75 23.12
N GLY A 96 32.80 44.67 22.76
CA GLY A 96 32.99 44.00 21.48
C GLY A 96 32.74 44.95 20.32
N ASP A 97 33.56 44.85 19.26
CA ASP A 97 33.39 45.63 18.04
C ASP A 97 31.95 45.45 17.53
N GLY A 98 31.24 46.56 17.31
CA GLY A 98 29.80 46.67 17.56
C GLY A 98 28.86 45.98 16.57
N ASN A 99 29.30 44.90 15.93
CA ASN A 99 28.64 44.24 14.80
C ASN A 99 29.00 42.73 14.66
N ALA A 100 29.33 42.04 15.76
CA ALA A 100 29.56 40.58 15.79
C ALA A 100 28.58 39.88 16.74
N ASP A 101 27.98 38.76 16.33
CA ASP A 101 27.07 37.94 17.14
C ASP A 101 27.79 37.12 18.24
N THR A 102 29.11 37.20 18.29
CA THR A 102 30.00 36.43 19.17
C THR A 102 30.44 37.27 20.37
N ILE A 103 30.18 36.78 21.58
CA ILE A 103 30.52 37.43 22.85
C ILE A 103 31.65 36.65 23.53
N ALA A 104 32.76 37.33 23.84
CA ALA A 104 33.78 36.77 24.72
C ALA A 104 33.29 36.84 26.18
N VAL A 105 33.35 35.72 26.91
CA VAL A 105 33.01 35.63 28.33
C VAL A 105 34.28 35.29 29.12
N ARG A 106 34.43 35.89 30.30
CA ARG A 106 35.63 35.78 31.13
C ARG A 106 35.45 34.78 32.28
N ASP A 107 36.43 33.89 32.45
CA ASP A 107 36.49 32.79 33.44
C ASP A 107 35.35 31.74 33.33
N GLU A 108 35.34 30.74 34.23
CA GLU A 108 34.65 29.44 34.15
C GLU A 108 33.09 29.47 34.16
N ALA A 109 32.46 30.57 33.74
CA ALA A 109 31.02 30.65 33.55
C ALA A 109 30.60 29.85 32.30
N THR A 110 30.12 28.62 32.50
CA THR A 110 29.61 27.73 31.44
C THR A 110 28.27 28.24 30.87
N VAL A 111 28.32 29.29 30.04
CA VAL A 111 27.15 29.88 29.38
C VAL A 111 27.35 29.82 27.88
N ASP A 112 26.36 29.29 27.15
CA ASP A 112 26.44 29.09 25.70
C ASP A 112 25.87 30.30 24.93
N VAL A 113 24.80 30.91 25.47
CA VAL A 113 24.08 32.09 24.90
C VAL A 113 23.94 33.18 25.96
N VAL A 114 24.11 34.45 25.57
CA VAL A 114 23.94 35.60 26.47
C VAL A 114 22.96 36.60 25.85
N VAL A 115 21.95 37.00 26.64
CA VAL A 115 21.04 38.09 26.32
C VAL A 115 21.48 39.34 27.06
N THR A 116 22.04 40.28 26.32
CA THR A 116 22.52 41.57 26.82
C THR A 116 21.38 42.51 27.27
N ARG A 117 21.70 43.52 28.09
CA ARG A 117 20.70 44.48 28.60
C ARG A 117 20.10 45.39 27.53
N ASP A 118 20.78 45.57 26.40
CA ASP A 118 20.27 46.24 25.20
C ASP A 118 19.42 45.30 24.30
N GLY A 119 19.19 44.06 24.74
CA GLY A 119 18.30 43.11 24.08
C GLY A 119 18.93 42.37 22.89
N ARG A 120 20.25 42.49 22.68
CA ARG A 120 20.98 41.67 21.72
C ARG A 120 21.23 40.28 22.30
N ILE A 121 20.96 39.27 21.50
CA ILE A 121 21.32 37.88 21.77
C ILE A 121 22.67 37.63 21.10
N GLY A 122 23.65 37.14 21.84
CA GLY A 122 24.93 36.67 21.29
C GLY A 122 25.34 35.34 21.90
N HIS A 123 26.38 34.73 21.37
CA HIS A 123 26.84 33.39 21.77
C HIS A 123 28.34 33.35 22.04
N VAL A 124 28.78 32.35 22.80
CA VAL A 124 30.22 32.13 23.05
C VAL A 124 30.85 31.41 21.86
N ASP A 125 32.06 31.83 21.45
CA ASP A 125 32.84 31.26 20.34
C ASP A 125 33.24 29.80 20.64
N SER A 126 32.33 28.88 20.36
CA SER A 126 32.44 27.45 20.68
C SER A 126 31.48 26.64 19.81
N ASP A 127 31.81 25.36 19.60
CA ASP A 127 30.97 24.42 18.83
C ASP A 127 29.55 24.29 19.42
N ASN A 128 29.39 24.47 20.74
CA ASN A 128 28.09 24.45 21.42
C ASN A 128 27.33 25.79 21.32
N GLY A 129 28.03 26.92 21.46
CA GLY A 129 27.40 28.25 21.52
C GLY A 129 26.62 28.61 20.25
N ALA A 130 27.13 28.24 19.07
CA ALA A 130 26.40 28.45 17.81
C ALA A 130 25.11 27.60 17.72
N ALA A 131 25.16 26.33 18.14
CA ALA A 131 23.98 25.47 18.17
C ALA A 131 22.96 25.92 19.23
N ALA A 132 23.44 26.38 20.38
CA ALA A 132 22.61 26.97 21.44
C ALA A 132 21.95 28.28 20.98
N TYR A 133 22.62 29.10 20.18
CA TYR A 133 22.07 30.33 19.61
C TYR A 133 20.88 30.03 18.69
N ASP A 134 21.04 29.10 17.75
CA ASP A 134 19.97 28.70 16.83
C ASP A 134 18.78 28.08 17.61
N ALA A 135 19.04 27.19 18.57
CA ALA A 135 18.02 26.61 19.44
C ALA A 135 17.31 27.64 20.34
N PHE A 136 18.01 28.69 20.78
CA PHE A 136 17.41 29.77 21.57
C PHE A 136 16.53 30.66 20.70
N ARG A 137 16.90 30.89 19.43
CA ARG A 137 16.03 31.58 18.45
C ARG A 137 14.76 30.78 18.18
N GLU A 138 14.87 29.47 17.97
CA GLU A 138 13.72 28.56 17.81
C GLU A 138 12.83 28.55 19.07
N SER A 139 13.43 28.60 20.26
CA SER A 139 12.70 28.75 21.52
C SER A 139 11.97 30.11 21.62
N VAL A 140 12.59 31.21 21.19
CA VAL A 140 11.93 32.54 21.10
C VAL A 140 10.76 32.51 20.11
N GLU A 141 10.92 31.88 18.95
CA GLU A 141 9.86 31.74 17.95
C GLU A 141 8.69 30.88 18.48
N THR A 142 9.00 29.78 19.17
CA THR A 142 8.02 28.90 19.83
C THR A 142 7.27 29.61 20.96
N TYR A 143 7.98 30.34 21.83
CA TYR A 143 7.38 31.10 22.93
C TYR A 143 6.47 32.22 22.41
N ASN A 144 6.90 32.96 21.37
CA ASN A 144 6.04 33.95 20.72
C ASN A 144 4.82 33.29 20.07
N GLY A 145 4.94 32.06 19.54
CA GLY A 145 3.81 31.26 19.08
C GLY A 145 2.82 30.96 20.19
N LYS A 146 3.28 30.49 21.36
CA LYS A 146 2.42 30.29 22.54
C LYS A 146 1.71 31.58 22.98
N LEU A 147 2.41 32.72 22.94
CA LEU A 147 1.82 34.01 23.30
C LEU A 147 0.74 34.45 22.28
N MET A 148 0.97 34.21 20.99
CA MET A 148 -0.02 34.44 19.91
C MET A 148 -1.24 33.50 20.03
N ASP A 149 -1.09 32.32 20.63
CA ASP A 149 -2.19 31.38 20.91
C ASP A 149 -3.08 31.82 22.07
N GLU A 150 -2.58 32.68 22.97
CA GLU A 150 -3.36 33.25 24.07
C GLU A 150 -4.15 34.52 23.68
N GLU A 151 -3.87 35.09 22.49
CA GLU A 151 -4.56 36.28 21.98
C GLU A 151 -5.99 35.96 21.52
N ALA A 152 -6.94 36.82 21.90
CA ALA A 152 -8.36 36.60 21.61
C ALA A 152 -8.78 36.87 20.15
N ASP A 153 -7.87 37.41 19.32
CA ASP A 153 -8.07 37.66 17.89
C ASP A 153 -7.01 36.89 17.08
N GLU A 154 -7.26 35.59 16.89
CA GLU A 154 -6.38 34.66 16.17
C GLU A 154 -6.05 35.14 14.74
N ALA A 155 -6.96 35.89 14.11
CA ALA A 155 -6.76 36.43 12.75
C ALA A 155 -5.81 37.64 12.73
N ALA A 156 -5.75 38.42 13.81
CA ALA A 156 -4.76 39.46 14.02
C ALA A 156 -3.40 38.89 14.46
N ALA A 157 -3.41 37.80 15.24
CA ALA A 157 -2.20 37.10 15.68
C ALA A 157 -1.48 36.38 14.52
N TYR A 158 -2.23 35.76 13.61
CA TYR A 158 -1.71 35.01 12.45
C TYR A 158 -2.15 35.62 11.11
N PRO A 159 -1.61 36.79 10.70
CA PRO A 159 -2.01 37.46 9.47
C PRO A 159 -1.56 36.70 8.21
N VAL A 160 -2.49 35.98 7.58
CA VAL A 160 -2.26 35.23 6.33
C VAL A 160 -2.62 36.02 5.08
N LEU A 161 -1.64 36.17 4.18
CA LEU A 161 -1.84 36.67 2.82
C LEU A 161 -2.33 35.55 1.89
N VAL A 162 -3.64 35.38 1.79
CA VAL A 162 -4.26 34.35 0.95
C VAL A 162 -4.39 34.82 -0.51
N SER A 163 -3.53 34.33 -1.40
CA SER A 163 -3.72 34.46 -2.85
C SER A 163 -4.40 33.22 -3.42
N ILE A 164 -5.67 33.35 -3.81
CA ILE A 164 -6.43 32.23 -4.40
C ILE A 164 -6.21 32.22 -5.92
N GLU A 165 -5.56 31.17 -6.42
CA GLU A 165 -5.49 30.86 -7.84
C GLU A 165 -6.44 29.71 -8.19
N TYR A 166 -7.51 30.00 -8.93
CA TYR A 166 -8.47 29.00 -9.39
C TYR A 166 -7.91 28.20 -10.58
N GLN A 167 -7.03 27.25 -10.27
CA GLN A 167 -6.61 26.20 -11.20
C GLN A 167 -7.81 25.29 -11.53
N GLN A 168 -8.11 25.10 -12.81
CA GLN A 168 -9.13 24.14 -13.26
C GLN A 168 -8.61 22.72 -13.07
N ARG A 169 -8.84 22.16 -11.87
CA ARG A 169 -8.61 20.74 -11.59
C ARG A 169 -9.72 19.95 -12.24
N ASP A 170 -9.35 19.04 -13.14
CA ASP A 170 -10.27 18.04 -13.69
C ASP A 170 -10.47 16.94 -12.63
N LEU A 171 -11.16 17.32 -11.55
CA LEU A 171 -11.64 16.40 -10.51
C LEU A 171 -12.78 15.59 -11.11
N GLY A 172 -12.44 14.42 -11.65
CA GLY A 172 -13.43 13.43 -12.05
C GLY A 172 -14.39 13.15 -10.88
N GLY A 173 -15.68 13.49 -11.06
CA GLY A 173 -16.73 13.11 -10.13
C GLY A 173 -17.32 14.20 -9.22
N SER A 174 -17.95 15.24 -9.79
CA SER A 174 -19.06 15.93 -9.08
C SER A 174 -20.22 16.40 -10.00
N THR A 175 -20.82 15.45 -10.71
CA THR A 175 -22.20 15.57 -11.25
C THR A 175 -22.89 14.22 -11.02
N GLY A 176 -24.00 14.06 -10.30
CA GLY A 176 -25.03 15.01 -9.92
C GLY A 176 -26.33 14.64 -10.65
N SER A 177 -27.47 14.61 -9.94
CA SER A 177 -28.84 14.18 -10.36
C SER A 177 -29.17 12.71 -9.99
N GLU A 178 -30.37 12.35 -9.51
CA GLU A 178 -31.62 13.11 -9.31
C GLU A 178 -32.20 12.93 -7.90
N ALA A 179 -32.71 14.02 -7.33
CA ALA A 179 -33.63 13.98 -6.19
C ALA A 179 -35.08 13.98 -6.70
N GLY A 180 -35.93 13.11 -6.15
CA GLY A 180 -37.34 12.99 -6.54
C GLY A 180 -38.28 13.08 -5.34
N ASP A 181 -38.97 14.22 -5.24
CA ASP A 181 -40.37 14.46 -4.83
C ASP A 181 -40.96 13.68 -3.61
N GLY A 182 -41.61 14.30 -2.61
CA GLY A 182 -41.93 15.71 -2.36
C GLY A 182 -43.08 15.84 -1.35
N ASP A 183 -43.19 16.98 -0.64
CA ASP A 183 -44.42 17.50 0.02
C ASP A 183 -44.16 18.95 0.52
N GLY A 184 -45.21 19.73 0.82
CA GLY A 184 -45.11 20.56 2.03
C GLY A 184 -45.42 22.08 2.05
N THR A 185 -45.94 22.72 1.00
CA THR A 185 -46.77 23.96 1.10
C THR A 185 -46.19 25.29 1.69
N SER A 186 -46.79 26.42 1.26
CA SER A 186 -46.67 27.82 1.75
C SER A 186 -45.42 28.60 1.29
N GLY A 187 -45.50 29.90 0.94
CA GLY A 187 -46.67 30.77 0.77
C GLY A 187 -46.30 32.25 0.97
N GLY A 188 -46.35 33.08 -0.08
CA GLY A 188 -46.03 34.51 0.00
C GLY A 188 -46.18 35.24 -1.34
N SER A 189 -46.85 36.38 -1.34
CA SER A 189 -47.31 37.11 -2.54
C SER A 189 -46.58 38.45 -2.75
N GLY A 190 -46.63 38.97 -3.99
CA GLY A 190 -46.37 40.39 -4.33
C GLY A 190 -44.94 40.64 -4.83
N ASP A 191 -44.69 40.94 -6.10
CA ASP A 191 -45.06 42.16 -6.89
C ASP A 191 -44.06 43.31 -6.68
N GLY A 192 -43.70 44.04 -7.75
CA GLY A 192 -42.76 45.19 -7.67
C GLY A 192 -41.68 45.30 -8.76
N THR A 193 -42.09 45.58 -9.99
CA THR A 193 -41.52 46.55 -10.97
C THR A 193 -40.02 46.95 -10.92
N GLY A 194 -39.34 46.92 -12.08
CA GLY A 194 -37.92 47.32 -12.23
C GLY A 194 -37.62 48.81 -12.42
N GLY A 195 -36.34 49.15 -12.67
CA GLY A 195 -35.86 50.49 -12.99
C GLY A 195 -34.34 50.57 -13.21
N ASN A 196 -33.90 51.27 -14.27
CA ASN A 196 -32.50 51.56 -14.60
C ASN A 196 -31.84 52.50 -13.56
N THR A 197 -30.49 52.54 -13.45
CA THR A 197 -29.64 53.55 -14.16
C THR A 197 -28.15 53.46 -13.80
N ASP A 198 -27.34 53.60 -14.85
CA ASP A 198 -25.95 54.07 -14.98
C ASP A 198 -25.23 54.75 -13.79
N GLY A 199 -23.95 54.36 -13.62
CA GLY A 199 -22.82 55.28 -13.83
C GLY A 199 -22.23 56.06 -12.63
N SER A 200 -20.95 55.81 -12.35
CA SER A 200 -19.91 56.86 -12.41
C SER A 200 -18.51 56.23 -12.46
N ALA A 201 -17.61 56.85 -13.22
CA ALA A 201 -16.17 56.60 -13.13
C ALA A 201 -15.55 57.40 -11.97
N GLY A 202 -14.32 57.04 -11.62
CA GLY A 202 -13.47 57.73 -10.66
C GLY A 202 -12.05 57.17 -10.74
N ASP A 203 -11.22 57.77 -11.61
CA ASP A 203 -9.79 57.48 -11.70
C ASP A 203 -9.07 57.94 -10.42
N ASP A 204 -7.98 57.25 -10.05
CA ASP A 204 -6.76 57.98 -9.67
C ASP A 204 -5.50 57.13 -9.91
N ALA A 205 -4.36 57.79 -10.11
CA ALA A 205 -3.16 57.19 -10.70
C ALA A 205 -1.84 57.48 -9.95
N GLY A 206 -0.87 56.57 -10.10
CA GLY A 206 0.56 56.78 -9.77
C GLY A 206 1.27 55.45 -9.48
N THR A 207 2.18 54.89 -10.31
CA THR A 207 3.58 55.30 -10.65
C THR A 207 4.48 55.54 -9.42
N ASP A 208 5.75 55.10 -9.36
CA ASP A 208 6.62 54.43 -10.35
C ASP A 208 7.86 53.75 -9.70
N GLY A 209 8.42 52.69 -10.34
CA GLY A 209 9.84 52.26 -10.25
C GLY A 209 10.41 51.68 -8.92
N THR A 210 11.46 50.85 -8.86
CA THR A 210 12.32 50.09 -9.82
C THR A 210 13.10 49.01 -9.02
N GLY A 211 13.61 47.89 -9.54
CA GLY A 211 13.52 47.30 -10.90
C GLY A 211 14.77 46.48 -11.30
N GLY A 212 14.69 45.14 -11.34
CA GLY A 212 15.75 44.19 -11.76
C GLY A 212 15.93 43.00 -10.79
N SER A 213 16.24 41.77 -11.20
CA SER A 213 16.43 41.18 -12.55
C SER A 213 16.11 39.68 -12.48
N GLY A 214 15.46 39.10 -13.49
CA GLY A 214 15.17 37.66 -13.54
C GLY A 214 16.14 36.87 -14.42
N THR A 215 16.03 35.53 -14.37
CA THR A 215 16.25 34.64 -15.53
C THR A 215 15.50 33.32 -15.34
N ASP A 216 14.86 32.88 -16.43
CA ASP A 216 14.06 31.67 -16.59
C ASP A 216 14.81 30.35 -16.37
N GLY A 217 14.04 29.26 -16.26
CA GLY A 217 14.53 27.90 -16.53
C GLY A 217 13.57 26.85 -15.99
N GLY A 218 12.67 26.35 -16.84
CA GLY A 218 11.66 25.37 -16.40
C GLY A 218 12.24 24.01 -16.06
N ASP A 219 11.67 23.36 -15.05
CA ASP A 219 11.71 21.90 -14.95
C ASP A 219 10.40 21.38 -14.35
N GLY A 220 10.03 20.15 -14.72
CA GLY A 220 8.75 19.54 -14.37
C GLY A 220 8.69 19.12 -12.91
N ARG A 221 8.47 20.08 -12.00
CA ARG A 221 8.29 19.81 -10.56
C ARG A 221 7.14 18.83 -10.39
N THR A 222 7.49 17.61 -9.94
CA THR A 222 6.54 16.58 -9.51
C THR A 222 5.58 17.18 -8.50
N GLN A 223 4.33 17.39 -8.90
CA GLN A 223 3.28 17.86 -8.02
C GLN A 223 2.92 16.72 -7.07
N VAL A 224 3.51 16.76 -5.87
CA VAL A 224 3.04 15.95 -4.74
C VAL A 224 1.75 16.62 -4.26
N PRO A 225 0.59 15.92 -4.23
CA PRO A 225 -0.64 16.52 -3.73
C PRO A 225 -0.48 16.93 -2.26
N ASN A 226 -0.62 18.23 -1.96
CA ASN A 226 -0.81 18.70 -0.60
C ASN A 226 -2.31 18.88 -0.36
N VAL A 227 -2.94 17.88 0.26
CA VAL A 227 -4.32 17.95 0.76
C VAL A 227 -4.38 17.19 2.09
N GLY A 228 -3.69 17.74 3.10
CA GLY A 228 -3.80 17.29 4.48
C GLY A 228 -4.64 18.26 5.32
N ASP A 229 -5.96 18.16 5.23
CA ASP A 229 -6.87 18.07 6.38
C ASP A 229 -8.30 17.73 5.89
N GLY A 230 -8.87 16.69 6.49
CA GLY A 230 -10.05 15.96 6.05
C GLY A 230 -11.16 15.92 7.10
N SER A 231 -11.46 17.06 7.74
CA SER A 231 -12.64 17.30 8.57
C SER A 231 -12.71 16.60 9.93
N THR A 232 -11.97 17.14 10.90
CA THR A 232 -12.68 17.67 12.08
C THR A 232 -12.97 19.14 11.85
N SER A 233 -14.23 19.57 12.02
CA SER A 233 -14.61 20.97 11.88
C SER A 233 -14.22 21.78 13.13
N SER A 234 -12.92 22.01 13.32
CA SER A 234 -12.40 23.11 14.12
C SER A 234 -12.78 24.43 13.46
N THR A 235 -13.54 25.28 14.15
CA THR A 235 -13.94 26.61 13.65
C THR A 235 -12.83 27.66 13.87
N ALA A 236 -11.59 27.23 14.02
CA ALA A 236 -10.41 28.07 14.22
C ALA A 236 -9.58 28.07 12.91
N PRO A 237 -9.09 29.23 12.43
CA PRO A 237 -8.22 29.29 11.26
C PRO A 237 -6.91 28.51 11.48
N ASP A 238 -6.61 27.57 10.59
CA ASP A 238 -5.35 26.85 10.60
C ASP A 238 -4.14 27.80 10.49
N ARG A 239 -3.16 27.57 11.35
CA ARG A 239 -1.94 28.37 11.41
C ARG A 239 -1.01 27.94 10.27
N PRO A 240 -0.26 28.84 9.63
CA PRO A 240 0.67 28.45 8.56
C PRO A 240 1.68 27.36 8.95
N GLY A 241 2.09 27.32 10.22
CA GLY A 241 2.98 26.30 10.78
C GLY A 241 2.33 24.97 11.17
N SER A 242 0.99 24.89 11.29
CA SER A 242 0.31 23.60 11.56
C SER A 242 0.10 22.76 10.29
N ILE A 243 0.38 23.33 9.11
CA ILE A 243 0.31 22.63 7.82
C ILE A 243 1.51 21.67 7.67
N SER A 244 1.41 20.51 8.32
CA SER A 244 2.36 19.41 8.13
C SER A 244 2.12 18.70 6.80
N PRO A 245 3.15 18.36 6.01
CA PRO A 245 2.97 17.50 4.84
C PRO A 245 2.52 16.10 5.31
N PRO A 246 1.50 15.48 4.68
CA PRO A 246 1.06 14.13 5.04
C PRO A 246 2.20 13.15 4.81
N PHE A 247 2.78 12.63 5.90
CA PHE A 247 3.97 11.79 5.85
C PHE A 247 3.59 10.31 6.05
N PRO A 248 3.93 9.40 5.10
CA PRO A 248 3.40 8.03 5.07
C PRO A 248 4.02 7.07 6.10
N PHE A 249 4.63 7.61 7.16
CA PHE A 249 5.30 6.84 8.20
C PHE A 249 4.34 5.96 9.00
N GLN A 250 3.10 6.41 9.24
CA GLN A 250 2.09 5.62 9.94
C GLN A 250 1.77 4.33 9.16
N SER A 251 1.49 4.42 7.85
CA SER A 251 1.30 3.26 6.97
C SER A 251 2.52 2.33 6.92
N LEU A 252 3.73 2.89 6.94
CA LEU A 252 4.99 2.12 7.00
C LEU A 252 5.11 1.34 8.32
N VAL A 253 4.95 2.00 9.46
CA VAL A 253 5.04 1.37 10.79
C VAL A 253 3.97 0.29 10.95
N LEU A 254 2.73 0.56 10.53
CA LEU A 254 1.63 -0.41 10.52
C LEU A 254 1.93 -1.61 9.62
N ALA A 255 2.47 -1.40 8.41
CA ALA A 255 2.88 -2.49 7.51
C ALA A 255 3.89 -3.42 8.19
N PHE A 256 4.94 -2.86 8.78
CA PHE A 256 5.99 -3.62 9.47
C PHE A 256 5.43 -4.35 10.70
N LEU A 257 4.61 -3.67 11.51
CA LEU A 257 4.00 -4.21 12.72
C LEU A 257 3.11 -5.42 12.41
N PHE A 258 2.31 -5.42 11.35
CA PHE A 258 1.56 -6.62 10.95
C PHE A 258 2.44 -7.67 10.27
N VAL A 259 3.24 -7.31 9.26
CA VAL A 259 3.91 -8.27 8.38
C VAL A 259 5.03 -9.04 9.10
N VAL A 260 5.80 -8.41 9.99
CA VAL A 260 6.95 -9.06 10.63
C VAL A 260 6.53 -10.18 11.61
N PRO A 261 5.60 -9.97 12.58
CA PRO A 261 5.09 -11.03 13.44
C PRO A 261 4.40 -12.16 12.68
N MET A 262 3.60 -11.83 11.65
CA MET A 262 2.98 -12.84 10.78
C MET A 262 4.03 -13.74 10.11
N ASN A 263 5.10 -13.15 9.59
CA ASN A 263 6.18 -13.88 8.92
C ASN A 263 6.83 -14.96 9.80
N PHE A 264 6.93 -14.79 11.12
CA PHE A 264 7.43 -15.85 12.02
C PHE A 264 6.53 -17.09 12.03
N VAL A 265 5.20 -16.91 12.10
CA VAL A 265 4.24 -18.02 12.08
C VAL A 265 4.24 -18.73 10.72
N ILE A 266 4.35 -17.94 9.64
CA ILE A 266 4.41 -18.43 8.26
C ILE A 266 5.71 -19.22 8.00
N GLN A 267 6.87 -18.75 8.50
CA GLN A 267 8.15 -19.45 8.40
C GLN A 267 8.15 -20.76 9.19
N ALA A 268 7.58 -20.77 10.41
CA ALA A 268 7.40 -21.99 11.19
C ALA A 268 6.59 -23.04 10.42
N TYR A 269 5.46 -22.63 9.82
CA TYR A 269 4.63 -23.48 8.97
C TYR A 269 5.37 -24.01 7.73
N GLY A 270 6.08 -23.15 6.98
CA GLY A 270 6.88 -23.57 5.83
C GLY A 270 7.95 -24.61 6.21
N SER A 271 8.55 -24.46 7.39
CA SER A 271 9.53 -25.39 7.95
C SER A 271 8.91 -26.75 8.29
N THR A 272 7.71 -26.83 8.89
CA THR A 272 7.11 -28.14 9.24
C THR A 272 6.69 -28.95 8.00
N ILE A 273 6.20 -28.29 6.95
CA ILE A 273 5.92 -28.92 5.65
C ILE A 273 7.22 -29.45 5.01
N MET A 274 8.31 -28.67 5.06
CA MET A 274 9.61 -29.11 4.54
C MET A 274 10.24 -30.24 5.36
N ASP A 275 10.13 -30.20 6.70
CA ASP A 275 10.61 -31.25 7.60
C ASP A 275 9.97 -32.61 7.29
N GLU A 276 8.65 -32.60 7.11
CA GLU A 276 7.87 -33.79 6.76
C GLU A 276 8.24 -34.36 5.39
N ARG A 277 8.43 -33.48 4.40
CA ARG A 277 8.86 -33.84 3.04
C ARG A 277 10.29 -34.38 3.01
N VAL A 278 11.25 -33.73 3.66
CA VAL A 278 12.65 -34.16 3.69
C VAL A 278 12.82 -35.46 4.47
N LYS A 279 12.11 -35.64 5.59
CA LYS A 279 12.17 -36.85 6.42
C LYS A 279 11.19 -37.95 6.00
N ARG A 280 10.51 -37.83 4.84
CA ARG A 280 9.49 -38.77 4.32
C ARG A 280 8.32 -39.09 5.26
N ARG A 281 8.14 -38.31 6.34
CA ARG A 281 7.10 -38.56 7.36
C ARG A 281 5.68 -38.40 6.80
N GLY A 282 5.52 -37.67 5.70
CA GLY A 282 4.24 -37.48 5.01
C GLY A 282 3.68 -38.74 4.35
N GLU A 283 4.52 -39.75 4.04
CA GLU A 283 4.08 -41.04 3.50
C GLU A 283 3.05 -41.70 4.44
N LEU A 284 3.29 -41.65 5.76
CA LEU A 284 2.39 -42.21 6.78
C LEU A 284 1.01 -41.55 6.85
N LEU A 285 0.91 -40.26 6.49
CA LEU A 285 -0.38 -39.55 6.42
C LEU A 285 -1.12 -39.84 5.12
N LEU A 286 -0.39 -40.01 4.00
CA LEU A 286 -0.98 -40.34 2.69
C LEU A 286 -1.57 -41.76 2.63
N VAL A 287 -1.07 -42.69 3.45
CA VAL A 287 -1.63 -44.05 3.61
C VAL A 287 -2.85 -44.08 4.56
N SER A 288 -3.11 -42.99 5.29
CA SER A 288 -4.28 -42.89 6.17
C SER A 288 -5.59 -42.72 5.36
N PRO A 289 -6.78 -43.03 5.93
CA PRO A 289 -8.06 -42.79 5.26
C PRO A 289 -8.45 -41.30 5.16
N ALA A 290 -7.56 -40.37 5.54
CA ALA A 290 -7.78 -38.94 5.37
C ALA A 290 -7.39 -38.49 3.95
N SER A 291 -8.19 -37.62 3.35
CA SER A 291 -7.84 -37.06 2.03
C SER A 291 -6.76 -35.98 2.13
N SER A 292 -5.97 -35.74 1.06
CA SER A 292 -4.97 -34.66 1.02
C SER A 292 -5.53 -33.29 1.43
N ARG A 293 -6.83 -33.03 1.17
CA ARG A 293 -7.52 -31.81 1.61
C ARG A 293 -7.68 -31.73 3.13
N GLU A 294 -8.07 -32.82 3.77
CA GLU A 294 -8.21 -32.92 5.24
C GLU A 294 -6.84 -32.84 5.93
N ILE A 295 -5.82 -33.45 5.32
CA ILE A 295 -4.44 -33.42 5.84
C ILE A 295 -3.88 -31.99 5.78
N VAL A 296 -3.97 -31.33 4.62
CA VAL A 296 -3.49 -29.94 4.47
C VAL A 296 -4.30 -28.99 5.35
N ALA A 297 -5.64 -29.06 5.35
CA ALA A 297 -6.48 -28.22 6.21
C ALA A 297 -6.21 -28.43 7.70
N GLY A 298 -5.98 -29.69 8.13
CA GLY A 298 -5.62 -30.00 9.51
C GLY A 298 -4.26 -29.43 9.90
N LYS A 299 -3.29 -29.45 8.98
CA LYS A 299 -1.96 -28.86 9.19
C LYS A 299 -1.98 -27.34 9.18
N THR A 300 -2.76 -26.70 8.31
CA THR A 300 -2.82 -25.22 8.23
C THR A 300 -3.58 -24.59 9.38
N LEU A 301 -4.65 -25.25 9.88
CA LEU A 301 -5.58 -24.68 10.85
C LEU A 301 -4.90 -24.10 12.11
N PRO A 302 -3.92 -24.77 12.77
CA PRO A 302 -3.21 -24.17 13.92
C PRO A 302 -2.49 -22.86 13.60
N TYR A 303 -1.88 -22.76 12.41
CA TYR A 303 -1.13 -21.58 11.99
C TYR A 303 -2.06 -20.45 11.53
N VAL A 304 -3.21 -20.78 10.92
CA VAL A 304 -4.29 -19.80 10.67
C VAL A 304 -4.82 -19.22 11.99
N LEU A 305 -5.09 -20.07 12.99
CA LEU A 305 -5.53 -19.61 14.31
C LEU A 305 -4.44 -18.79 15.03
N GLY A 306 -3.17 -19.18 14.90
CA GLY A 306 -2.04 -18.41 15.40
C GLY A 306 -1.90 -17.05 14.72
N LEU A 307 -2.06 -16.97 13.40
CA LEU A 307 -2.06 -15.72 12.65
C LEU A 307 -3.23 -14.82 13.03
N VAL A 308 -4.45 -15.36 13.18
CA VAL A 308 -5.61 -14.60 13.69
C VAL A 308 -5.32 -14.07 15.09
N GLY A 309 -4.73 -14.87 15.99
CA GLY A 309 -4.34 -14.43 17.32
C GLY A 309 -3.31 -13.30 17.30
N VAL A 310 -2.30 -13.38 16.42
CA VAL A 310 -1.31 -12.32 16.21
C VAL A 310 -1.96 -11.04 15.67
N VAL A 311 -2.80 -11.14 14.64
CA VAL A 311 -3.52 -9.99 14.05
C VAL A 311 -4.44 -9.32 15.08
N VAL A 312 -5.20 -10.09 15.85
CA VAL A 312 -6.08 -9.56 16.91
C VAL A 312 -5.27 -8.91 18.03
N ALA A 313 -4.15 -9.51 18.44
CA ALA A 313 -3.29 -8.92 19.47
C ALA A 313 -2.66 -7.60 19.00
N ILE A 314 -2.24 -7.52 17.74
CA ILE A 314 -1.70 -6.29 17.15
C ILE A 314 -2.78 -5.22 17.05
N ALA A 315 -3.94 -5.55 16.47
CA ALA A 315 -5.07 -4.62 16.36
C ALA A 315 -5.47 -4.06 17.73
N TRP A 316 -5.52 -4.90 18.77
CA TRP A 316 -5.80 -4.45 20.13
C TRP A 316 -4.73 -3.50 20.71
N VAL A 317 -3.44 -3.70 20.41
CA VAL A 317 -2.34 -2.83 20.87
C VAL A 317 -2.35 -1.46 20.20
N ILE A 318 -2.86 -1.35 18.97
CA ILE A 318 -2.95 -0.09 18.21
C ILE A 318 -4.35 0.54 18.26
N GLU A 319 -5.22 0.06 19.16
CA GLU A 319 -6.64 0.48 19.29
C GLU A 319 -7.49 0.31 18.02
N GLY A 320 -7.03 -0.53 17.08
CA GLY A 320 -7.73 -0.86 15.84
C GLY A 320 -8.98 -1.72 16.05
N GLY A 321 -10.00 -1.46 15.23
CA GLY A 321 -11.29 -2.10 15.28
C GLY A 321 -11.36 -3.48 14.61
N PRO A 322 -12.58 -4.03 14.47
CA PRO A 322 -12.80 -5.30 13.77
C PRO A 322 -12.46 -5.23 12.27
N VAL A 323 -12.46 -4.04 11.66
CA VAL A 323 -12.14 -3.87 10.23
C VAL A 323 -10.65 -4.05 10.00
N ALA A 324 -9.78 -3.50 10.85
CA ALA A 324 -8.35 -3.77 10.83
C ALA A 324 -8.02 -5.27 10.86
N VAL A 325 -8.68 -6.02 11.75
CA VAL A 325 -8.53 -7.49 11.84
C VAL A 325 -9.01 -8.19 10.56
N ALA A 326 -10.16 -7.78 10.03
CA ALA A 326 -10.74 -8.35 8.82
C ALA A 326 -9.87 -8.08 7.57
N ALA A 327 -9.24 -6.91 7.50
CA ALA A 327 -8.36 -6.48 6.41
C ALA A 327 -6.95 -7.10 6.45
N ALA A 328 -6.39 -7.33 7.64
CA ALA A 328 -5.09 -8.00 7.80
C ALA A 328 -5.16 -9.53 7.58
N LEU A 329 -6.29 -10.18 7.90
CA LEU A 329 -6.51 -11.62 7.71
C LEU A 329 -6.24 -12.14 6.27
N PRO A 330 -6.74 -11.54 5.18
CA PRO A 330 -6.47 -12.01 3.81
C PRO A 330 -4.99 -11.92 3.43
N ILE A 331 -4.24 -10.94 3.95
CA ILE A 331 -2.78 -10.86 3.81
C ILE A 331 -2.14 -12.10 4.43
N ALA A 332 -2.48 -12.39 5.71
CA ALA A 332 -1.99 -13.54 6.44
C ALA A 332 -2.26 -14.87 5.70
N LEU A 333 -3.47 -15.02 5.16
CA LEU A 333 -3.88 -16.22 4.41
C LEU A 333 -3.13 -16.36 3.08
N LEU A 334 -2.90 -15.27 2.33
CA LEU A 334 -2.17 -15.31 1.07
C LEU A 334 -0.69 -15.69 1.30
N PHE A 335 -0.02 -15.07 2.27
CA PHE A 335 1.35 -15.42 2.63
C PHE A 335 1.47 -16.89 3.07
N LEU A 336 0.54 -17.38 3.89
CA LEU A 336 0.51 -18.77 4.35
C LEU A 336 0.30 -19.74 3.16
N ALA A 337 -0.62 -19.42 2.25
CA ALA A 337 -0.92 -20.23 1.07
C ALA A 337 0.23 -20.24 0.06
N ALA A 338 0.86 -19.09 -0.18
CA ALA A 338 2.04 -18.98 -1.04
C ALA A 338 3.23 -19.75 -0.45
N THR A 339 3.43 -19.67 0.88
CA THR A 339 4.46 -20.43 1.59
C THR A 339 4.21 -21.93 1.56
N PHE A 340 2.95 -22.38 1.65
CA PHE A 340 2.60 -23.79 1.43
C PHE A 340 3.05 -24.28 0.05
N VAL A 341 2.70 -23.54 -1.00
CA VAL A 341 3.12 -23.84 -2.38
C VAL A 341 4.65 -23.83 -2.49
N GLY A 342 5.31 -22.82 -1.93
CA GLY A 342 6.76 -22.71 -1.91
C GLY A 342 7.45 -23.91 -1.25
N ALA A 343 6.92 -24.41 -0.12
CA ALA A 343 7.45 -25.57 0.58
C ALA A 343 7.25 -26.89 -0.18
N MET A 344 6.16 -27.04 -0.93
CA MET A 344 5.95 -28.18 -1.82
C MET A 344 6.89 -28.16 -3.05
N LEU A 345 7.21 -26.96 -3.55
CA LEU A 345 8.07 -26.77 -4.72
C LEU A 345 9.57 -26.88 -4.38
N ALA A 346 10.04 -26.30 -3.28
CA ALA A 346 11.44 -26.34 -2.87
C ALA A 346 11.94 -27.80 -2.65
N ARG A 347 13.22 -28.05 -2.93
CA ARG A 347 13.84 -29.38 -2.74
C ARG A 347 14.56 -29.51 -1.39
N SER A 348 15.06 -28.41 -0.85
CA SER A 348 15.83 -28.34 0.39
C SER A 348 15.46 -27.10 1.21
N PHE A 349 15.90 -27.03 2.48
CA PHE A 349 15.72 -25.84 3.31
C PHE A 349 16.37 -24.57 2.71
N LYS A 350 17.50 -24.69 2.01
CA LYS A 350 18.12 -23.53 1.32
C LYS A 350 17.24 -22.99 0.19
N GLU A 351 16.65 -23.90 -0.60
CA GLU A 351 15.69 -23.51 -1.64
C GLU A 351 14.38 -22.98 -1.04
N LEU A 352 13.94 -23.50 0.11
CA LEU A 352 12.79 -22.96 0.82
C LEU A 352 13.03 -21.51 1.21
N THR A 353 14.14 -21.21 1.89
CA THR A 353 14.48 -19.84 2.30
C THR A 353 14.50 -18.88 1.11
N PHE A 354 15.11 -19.27 -0.01
CA PHE A 354 15.10 -18.46 -1.23
C PHE A 354 13.67 -18.19 -1.72
N VAL A 355 12.84 -19.22 -1.85
CA VAL A 355 11.45 -19.10 -2.30
C VAL A 355 10.60 -18.27 -1.34
N THR A 356 10.71 -18.47 -0.03
CA THR A 356 9.96 -17.71 0.98
C THR A 356 10.40 -16.24 1.03
N VAL A 357 11.69 -15.95 0.84
CA VAL A 357 12.17 -14.57 0.73
C VAL A 357 11.63 -13.92 -0.54
N THR A 358 11.66 -14.59 -1.69
CA THR A 358 11.06 -14.05 -2.93
C THR A 358 9.56 -13.77 -2.78
N ILE A 359 8.81 -14.70 -2.17
CA ILE A 359 7.38 -14.53 -1.88
C ILE A 359 7.16 -13.35 -0.92
N SER A 360 7.93 -13.29 0.17
CA SER A 360 7.78 -12.25 1.19
C SER A 360 8.09 -10.87 0.64
N VAL A 361 9.16 -10.70 -0.15
CA VAL A 361 9.47 -9.43 -0.83
C VAL A 361 8.31 -9.02 -1.73
N PHE A 362 7.88 -9.88 -2.67
CA PHE A 362 6.82 -9.53 -3.62
C PHE A 362 5.48 -9.20 -2.94
N LEU A 363 5.05 -10.00 -1.97
CA LEU A 363 3.80 -9.76 -1.26
C LEU A 363 3.87 -8.56 -0.30
N THR A 364 5.01 -8.32 0.36
CA THR A 364 5.20 -7.14 1.21
C THR A 364 5.21 -5.87 0.36
N THR A 365 5.91 -5.89 -0.80
CA THR A 365 5.87 -4.80 -1.78
C THR A 365 4.43 -4.51 -2.22
N TYR A 366 3.62 -5.54 -2.51
CA TYR A 366 2.20 -5.36 -2.81
C TYR A 366 1.45 -4.71 -1.65
N THR A 367 1.56 -5.22 -0.42
CA THR A 367 0.78 -4.70 0.71
C THR A 367 1.23 -3.31 1.15
N PHE A 368 2.47 -2.92 0.85
CA PHE A 368 3.05 -1.68 1.32
C PHE A 368 2.88 -0.54 0.32
N ILE A 369 3.36 -0.69 -0.92
CA ILE A 369 3.49 0.44 -1.87
C ILE A 369 2.18 1.21 -2.12
N PRO A 370 1.01 0.57 -2.32
CA PRO A 370 -0.23 1.32 -2.50
C PRO A 370 -0.67 2.05 -1.21
N ALA A 371 -0.47 1.44 -0.04
CA ALA A 371 -0.85 2.00 1.26
C ALA A 371 0.04 3.17 1.74
N VAL A 372 1.20 3.39 1.09
CA VAL A 372 2.00 4.62 1.24
C VAL A 372 1.24 5.84 0.74
N PHE A 373 0.35 5.65 -0.23
CA PHE A 373 -0.41 6.74 -0.86
C PHE A 373 -1.85 6.73 -0.38
N ALA A 374 -2.05 6.64 0.95
CA ALA A 374 -3.36 6.56 1.59
C ALA A 374 -4.32 7.65 1.09
N ASP A 375 -3.81 8.87 0.95
CA ASP A 375 -4.56 10.06 0.50
C ASP A 375 -5.02 9.98 -0.96
N VAL A 376 -4.43 9.08 -1.77
CA VAL A 376 -4.85 8.80 -3.15
C VAL A 376 -5.75 7.56 -3.15
N ASN A 377 -6.97 7.72 -2.63
CA ASN A 377 -7.96 6.66 -2.38
C ASN A 377 -8.00 5.52 -3.42
N ALA A 378 -8.11 5.84 -4.71
CA ALA A 378 -8.18 4.83 -5.79
C ALA A 378 -6.94 3.90 -5.87
N ILE A 379 -5.76 4.41 -5.48
CA ILE A 379 -4.50 3.66 -5.44
C ILE A 379 -4.33 3.01 -4.07
N ALA A 380 -4.62 3.75 -2.99
CA ALA A 380 -4.55 3.25 -1.64
C ALA A 380 -5.32 1.92 -1.47
N LEU A 381 -6.55 1.88 -1.95
CA LEU A 381 -7.45 0.74 -1.82
C LEU A 381 -6.97 -0.54 -2.51
N ILE A 382 -5.92 -0.48 -3.35
CA ILE A 382 -5.27 -1.67 -3.92
C ILE A 382 -4.71 -2.58 -2.82
N SER A 383 -4.28 -2.01 -1.68
CA SER A 383 -3.76 -2.75 -0.53
C SER A 383 -4.79 -2.86 0.61
N PRO A 384 -5.01 -4.06 1.18
CA PRO A 384 -5.83 -4.23 2.38
C PRO A 384 -5.32 -3.46 3.59
N LEU A 385 -4.03 -3.10 3.63
CA LEU A 385 -3.47 -2.34 4.74
C LEU A 385 -4.10 -0.94 4.84
N THR A 386 -4.52 -0.35 3.72
CA THR A 386 -5.22 0.94 3.71
C THR A 386 -6.50 0.89 4.56
N LEU A 387 -7.24 -0.22 4.53
CA LEU A 387 -8.43 -0.39 5.37
C LEU A 387 -8.12 -0.47 6.87
N VAL A 388 -6.88 -0.78 7.24
CA VAL A 388 -6.40 -0.69 8.64
C VAL A 388 -6.14 0.77 9.01
N VAL A 389 -5.58 1.56 8.09
CA VAL A 389 -5.34 3.01 8.30
C VAL A 389 -6.67 3.75 8.45
N MET A 390 -7.62 3.50 7.54
CA MET A 390 -8.98 4.05 7.58
C MET A 390 -9.70 3.74 8.92
N ASP A 391 -9.64 2.50 9.40
CA ASP A 391 -10.25 2.06 10.67
C ASP A 391 -9.62 2.75 11.90
N LEU A 392 -8.32 3.08 11.85
CA LEU A 392 -7.61 3.84 12.88
C LEU A 392 -7.89 5.36 12.82
N GLN A 393 -8.16 5.89 11.64
CA GLN A 393 -8.56 7.28 11.42
C GLN A 393 -10.06 7.53 11.71
N GLY A 394 -10.83 6.47 12.01
CA GLY A 394 -12.28 6.54 12.24
C GLY A 394 -13.12 6.64 10.97
N GLU A 395 -12.52 6.40 9.79
CA GLU A 395 -13.21 6.47 8.50
C GLU A 395 -14.11 5.25 8.24
N SER A 396 -15.24 5.48 7.57
CA SER A 396 -16.19 4.41 7.25
C SER A 396 -15.81 3.65 5.98
N VAL A 397 -15.32 2.42 6.10
CA VAL A 397 -15.05 1.52 4.95
C VAL A 397 -16.35 0.99 4.33
N ARG A 398 -16.56 1.24 3.03
CA ARG A 398 -17.71 0.71 2.28
C ARG A 398 -17.45 -0.73 1.84
N LEU A 399 -18.51 -1.52 1.67
CA LEU A 399 -18.39 -2.94 1.29
C LEU A 399 -17.67 -3.14 -0.06
N GLY A 400 -17.84 -2.20 -1.01
CA GLY A 400 -17.14 -2.24 -2.30
C GLY A 400 -15.62 -2.11 -2.16
N GLU A 401 -15.18 -1.16 -1.33
CA GLU A 401 -13.76 -0.89 -1.01
C GLU A 401 -13.13 -2.10 -0.31
N TYR A 402 -13.82 -2.65 0.70
CA TYR A 402 -13.39 -3.87 1.38
C TYR A 402 -13.24 -5.06 0.40
N LEU A 403 -14.23 -5.31 -0.46
CA LEU A 403 -14.20 -6.43 -1.40
C LEU A 403 -13.15 -6.25 -2.51
N PHE A 404 -12.98 -5.02 -3.01
CA PHE A 404 -11.96 -4.69 -4.00
C PHE A 404 -10.55 -4.94 -3.46
N SER A 405 -10.28 -4.45 -2.25
CA SER A 405 -8.97 -4.54 -1.62
C SER A 405 -8.63 -5.98 -1.18
N THR A 406 -9.56 -6.65 -0.48
CA THR A 406 -9.32 -7.98 0.11
C THR A 406 -9.58 -9.14 -0.85
N GLY A 407 -10.43 -8.96 -1.87
CA GLY A 407 -10.84 -9.99 -2.83
C GLY A 407 -9.68 -10.68 -3.54
N PRO A 408 -8.72 -9.96 -4.13
CA PRO A 408 -7.56 -10.54 -4.82
C PRO A 408 -6.73 -11.45 -3.89
N PHE A 409 -6.59 -11.07 -2.61
CA PHE A 409 -5.88 -11.85 -1.61
C PHE A 409 -6.62 -13.13 -1.21
N TYR A 410 -7.92 -13.03 -0.89
CA TYR A 410 -8.73 -14.22 -0.54
C TYR A 410 -8.78 -15.22 -1.71
N LEU A 411 -9.00 -14.72 -2.93
CA LEU A 411 -9.03 -15.56 -4.14
C LEU A 411 -7.63 -16.13 -4.44
N GLY A 412 -6.58 -15.32 -4.39
CA GLY A 412 -5.19 -15.77 -4.57
C GLY A 412 -4.78 -16.84 -3.55
N ALA A 413 -5.16 -16.68 -2.28
CA ALA A 413 -4.93 -17.67 -1.22
C ALA A 413 -5.65 -18.99 -1.52
N ALA A 414 -6.93 -18.93 -1.94
CA ALA A 414 -7.71 -20.10 -2.32
C ALA A 414 -7.10 -20.84 -3.53
N VAL A 415 -6.61 -20.10 -4.54
CA VAL A 415 -5.93 -20.67 -5.70
C VAL A 415 -4.60 -21.31 -5.31
N CYS A 416 -3.77 -20.63 -4.51
CA CYS A 416 -2.51 -21.16 -3.98
C CYS A 416 -2.74 -22.47 -3.21
N PHE A 417 -3.70 -22.52 -2.28
CA PHE A 417 -4.04 -23.76 -1.58
C PHE A 417 -4.54 -24.85 -2.53
N LEU A 418 -5.38 -24.52 -3.52
CA LEU A 418 -5.89 -25.48 -4.51
C LEU A 418 -4.76 -26.09 -5.37
N LEU A 419 -3.77 -25.28 -5.76
CA LEU A 419 -2.59 -25.72 -6.49
C LEU A 419 -1.67 -26.57 -5.59
N GLY A 420 -1.34 -26.10 -4.38
CA GLY A 420 -0.52 -26.84 -3.41
C GLY A 420 -1.11 -28.21 -3.03
N ILE A 421 -2.43 -28.28 -2.80
CA ILE A 421 -3.16 -29.55 -2.57
C ILE A 421 -3.07 -30.47 -3.79
N GLY A 422 -2.99 -29.92 -5.01
CA GLY A 422 -2.79 -30.68 -6.24
C GLY A 422 -1.42 -31.37 -6.31
N VAL A 423 -0.39 -30.77 -5.69
CA VAL A 423 0.99 -31.28 -5.59
C VAL A 423 1.20 -32.15 -4.34
N TYR A 424 0.25 -32.16 -3.40
CA TYR A 424 0.28 -32.99 -2.18
C TYR A 424 -0.10 -34.45 -2.49
N ARG A 425 0.78 -35.11 -3.25
CA ARG A 425 0.72 -36.50 -3.72
C ARG A 425 2.12 -37.10 -3.68
N GLU A 426 2.22 -38.41 -3.51
CA GLU A 426 3.50 -39.12 -3.32
C GLU A 426 4.46 -38.91 -4.51
N GLU A 427 3.94 -38.95 -5.73
CA GLU A 427 4.71 -38.84 -6.97
C GLU A 427 5.39 -37.47 -7.16
N ASP A 428 4.78 -36.39 -6.65
CA ASP A 428 5.26 -35.02 -6.85
C ASP A 428 6.04 -34.51 -5.61
N MET A 429 5.60 -34.87 -4.41
CA MET A 429 6.18 -34.42 -3.14
C MET A 429 7.67 -34.82 -3.03
N PHE A 430 8.02 -36.04 -3.45
CA PHE A 430 9.39 -36.56 -3.38
C PHE A 430 10.22 -36.37 -4.66
N ALA A 431 9.63 -35.84 -5.73
CA ALA A 431 10.34 -35.60 -6.99
C ALA A 431 11.46 -34.55 -6.83
N GLN A 432 12.67 -34.88 -7.30
CA GLN A 432 13.85 -34.00 -7.26
C GLN A 432 13.97 -33.04 -8.47
N LYS A 433 12.86 -32.82 -9.19
CA LYS A 433 12.79 -31.89 -10.33
C LYS A 433 13.03 -30.44 -9.87
N PRO A 434 13.67 -29.58 -10.70
CA PRO A 434 13.86 -28.17 -10.38
C PRO A 434 12.51 -27.42 -10.32
N ILE A 435 12.45 -26.33 -9.55
CA ILE A 435 11.22 -25.59 -9.24
C ILE A 435 10.36 -25.27 -10.48
N PRO A 436 10.88 -24.71 -11.60
CA PRO A 436 10.05 -24.42 -12.78
C PRO A 436 9.40 -25.67 -13.39
N SER A 437 10.08 -26.82 -13.35
CA SER A 437 9.53 -28.09 -13.86
C SER A 437 8.39 -28.61 -12.97
N LYS A 438 8.51 -28.43 -11.64
CA LYS A 438 7.43 -28.75 -10.69
C LYS A 438 6.23 -27.81 -10.82
N VAL A 439 6.43 -26.52 -11.13
CA VAL A 439 5.32 -25.59 -11.40
C VAL A 439 4.53 -26.05 -12.63
N ILE A 440 5.23 -26.43 -13.70
CA ILE A 440 4.59 -27.00 -14.90
C ILE A 440 3.87 -28.33 -14.58
N ASP A 441 4.44 -29.20 -13.75
CA ASP A 441 3.77 -30.42 -13.29
C ASP A 441 2.48 -30.13 -12.49
N ALA A 442 2.54 -29.18 -11.54
CA ALA A 442 1.42 -28.77 -10.72
C ALA A 442 0.22 -28.30 -11.55
N ILE A 443 0.50 -27.49 -12.58
CA ILE A 443 -0.51 -27.01 -13.53
C ILE A 443 -1.01 -28.16 -14.41
N ALA A 444 -0.11 -28.98 -14.97
CA ALA A 444 -0.47 -30.13 -15.81
C ALA A 444 -1.33 -31.17 -15.07
N ASN A 445 -1.16 -31.32 -13.76
CA ASN A 445 -1.97 -32.23 -12.92
C ASN A 445 -3.40 -31.72 -12.67
N ARG A 446 -3.70 -30.44 -12.99
CA ARG A 446 -5.08 -29.91 -13.05
C ARG A 446 -5.77 -30.16 -14.38
N ILE A 447 -5.03 -30.55 -15.42
CA ILE A 447 -5.54 -30.79 -16.77
C ILE A 447 -6.10 -32.22 -16.86
N ARG A 448 -7.43 -32.33 -16.83
CA ARG A 448 -8.16 -33.60 -17.00
C ARG A 448 -8.81 -33.76 -18.38
N GLY A 449 -8.71 -32.72 -19.21
CA GLY A 449 -9.31 -32.65 -20.55
C GLY A 449 -9.54 -31.20 -20.97
N ARG A 450 -10.20 -31.01 -22.12
CA ARG A 450 -10.43 -29.67 -22.73
C ARG A 450 -11.11 -28.67 -21.79
N ARG A 451 -12.05 -29.11 -20.94
CA ARG A 451 -12.71 -28.24 -19.94
C ARG A 451 -11.74 -27.60 -18.93
N SER A 452 -10.64 -28.28 -18.57
CA SER A 452 -9.62 -27.68 -17.70
C SER A 452 -8.93 -26.48 -18.34
N VAL A 453 -8.81 -26.44 -19.67
CA VAL A 453 -8.16 -25.35 -20.42
C VAL A 453 -9.05 -24.10 -20.47
N PHE A 454 -10.38 -24.25 -20.40
CA PHE A 454 -11.29 -23.13 -20.19
C PHE A 454 -11.28 -22.63 -18.73
N LEU A 455 -11.18 -23.53 -17.75
CA LEU A 455 -11.30 -23.18 -16.32
C LEU A 455 -10.01 -22.66 -15.67
N LEU A 456 -8.83 -23.06 -16.16
CA LEU A 456 -7.54 -22.61 -15.60
C LEU A 456 -7.25 -21.11 -15.77
N PRO A 457 -7.52 -20.44 -16.91
CA PRO A 457 -7.30 -19.00 -17.00
C PRO A 457 -8.23 -18.21 -16.07
N ILE A 458 -9.51 -18.62 -15.92
CA ILE A 458 -10.44 -18.06 -14.90
C ILE A 458 -9.82 -18.17 -13.49
N LEU A 459 -9.20 -19.30 -13.18
CA LEU A 459 -8.55 -19.53 -11.89
C LEU A 459 -7.27 -18.70 -11.69
N PHE A 460 -6.65 -18.21 -12.77
CA PHE A 460 -5.44 -17.38 -12.71
C PHE A 460 -5.73 -15.87 -12.63
N ILE A 461 -6.98 -15.44 -12.89
CA ILE A 461 -7.40 -14.03 -12.81
C ILE A 461 -6.95 -13.32 -11.52
N PRO A 462 -7.04 -13.90 -10.30
CA PRO A 462 -6.60 -13.20 -9.09
C PRO A 462 -5.12 -12.79 -9.11
N PHE A 463 -4.26 -13.59 -9.75
CA PHE A 463 -2.84 -13.24 -9.89
C PHE A 463 -2.59 -12.22 -11.02
N VAL A 464 -3.34 -12.32 -12.11
CA VAL A 464 -3.28 -11.37 -13.24
C VAL A 464 -3.68 -10.00 -12.75
N PHE A 465 -4.85 -9.94 -12.11
CA PHE A 465 -5.45 -8.75 -11.56
C PHE A 465 -4.57 -8.11 -10.48
N ALA A 466 -4.06 -8.89 -9.51
CA ALA A 466 -3.08 -8.39 -8.53
C ALA A 466 -1.80 -7.86 -9.20
N SER A 467 -1.25 -8.56 -10.20
CA SER A 467 -0.05 -8.09 -10.90
C SER A 467 -0.30 -6.78 -11.66
N GLN A 468 -1.49 -6.59 -12.24
CA GLN A 468 -1.90 -5.35 -12.90
C GLN A 468 -2.09 -4.21 -11.90
N LEU A 469 -2.81 -4.45 -10.79
CA LEU A 469 -2.97 -3.44 -9.73
C LEU A 469 -1.62 -2.98 -9.15
N LEU A 470 -0.71 -3.93 -8.88
CA LEU A 470 0.64 -3.59 -8.41
C LEU A 470 1.42 -2.78 -9.46
N ALA A 471 1.28 -3.12 -10.75
CA ALA A 471 1.91 -2.35 -11.82
C ALA A 471 1.33 -0.92 -11.93
N VAL A 472 0.02 -0.73 -11.75
CA VAL A 472 -0.61 0.60 -11.66
C VAL A 472 -0.04 1.38 -10.46
N ALA A 473 -0.01 0.76 -9.27
CA ALA A 473 0.51 1.38 -8.04
C ALA A 473 2.03 1.69 -8.09
N LEU A 474 2.80 0.99 -8.92
CA LEU A 474 4.22 1.28 -9.17
C LEU A 474 4.43 2.37 -10.22
N LEU A 475 3.51 2.54 -11.17
CA LEU A 475 3.69 3.39 -12.34
C LEU A 475 2.95 4.73 -12.29
N PHE A 476 2.03 4.95 -11.35
CA PHE A 476 1.29 6.23 -11.31
C PHE A 476 2.17 7.44 -10.99
N VAL A 477 3.27 7.27 -10.24
CA VAL A 477 4.26 8.33 -9.94
C VAL A 477 5.17 8.61 -11.15
N VAL A 478 5.21 7.71 -12.13
CA VAL A 478 6.06 7.81 -13.32
C VAL A 478 5.37 8.69 -14.37
N PRO A 479 6.08 9.59 -15.08
CA PRO A 479 5.50 10.40 -16.15
C PRO A 479 4.68 9.58 -17.15
N GLN A 480 3.48 10.05 -17.50
CA GLN A 480 2.50 9.29 -18.29
C GLN A 480 3.04 8.81 -19.65
N THR A 481 3.94 9.59 -20.26
CA THR A 481 4.64 9.26 -21.52
C THR A 481 5.48 7.97 -21.43
N VAL A 482 5.90 7.57 -20.23
CA VAL A 482 6.63 6.32 -19.93
C VAL A 482 5.70 5.31 -19.28
N ALA A 483 4.84 5.73 -18.35
CA ALA A 483 3.94 4.85 -17.60
C ALA A 483 2.93 4.12 -18.50
N VAL A 484 2.28 4.84 -19.43
CA VAL A 484 1.21 4.27 -20.29
C VAL A 484 1.75 3.20 -21.25
N PRO A 485 2.83 3.41 -22.02
CA PRO A 485 3.42 2.34 -22.84
C PRO A 485 3.90 1.14 -22.01
N LEU A 486 4.43 1.38 -20.80
CA LEU A 486 4.95 0.33 -19.94
C LEU A 486 3.84 -0.53 -19.33
N ILE A 487 2.75 0.07 -18.83
CA ILE A 487 1.61 -0.70 -18.29
C ILE A 487 0.92 -1.54 -19.37
N ILE A 488 0.80 -1.03 -20.61
CA ILE A 488 0.26 -1.79 -21.74
C ILE A 488 1.07 -3.08 -21.98
N VAL A 489 2.41 -2.97 -22.00
CA VAL A 489 3.30 -4.13 -22.20
C VAL A 489 3.28 -5.08 -21.01
N VAL A 490 3.25 -4.56 -19.78
CA VAL A 490 3.19 -5.38 -18.55
C VAL A 490 1.87 -6.13 -18.45
N ALA A 491 0.73 -5.47 -18.66
CA ALA A 491 -0.60 -6.07 -18.69
C ALA A 491 -0.66 -7.19 -19.74
N ALA A 492 -0.33 -6.88 -21.01
CA ALA A 492 -0.28 -7.87 -22.09
C ALA A 492 0.62 -9.07 -21.74
N THR A 493 1.80 -8.83 -21.14
CA THR A 493 2.73 -9.89 -20.71
C THR A 493 2.11 -10.82 -19.66
N VAL A 494 1.52 -10.26 -18.61
CA VAL A 494 0.91 -11.03 -17.52
C VAL A 494 -0.29 -11.84 -18.03
N GLU A 495 -1.15 -11.22 -18.84
CA GLU A 495 -2.33 -11.87 -19.40
C GLU A 495 -2.00 -13.00 -20.37
N GLU A 496 -1.07 -12.78 -21.30
CA GLU A 496 -0.66 -13.84 -22.22
C GLU A 496 0.00 -15.01 -21.48
N VAL A 497 0.83 -14.75 -20.46
CA VAL A 497 1.39 -15.82 -19.62
C VAL A 497 0.30 -16.64 -18.94
N ALA A 498 -0.73 -16.00 -18.37
CA ALA A 498 -1.86 -16.70 -17.75
C ALA A 498 -2.67 -17.53 -18.76
N LYS A 499 -2.96 -16.96 -19.94
CA LYS A 499 -3.62 -17.64 -21.07
C LYS A 499 -2.80 -18.81 -21.62
N SER A 500 -1.47 -18.75 -21.60
CA SER A 500 -0.65 -19.71 -22.34
C SER A 500 0.02 -20.79 -21.49
N VAL A 501 0.39 -20.50 -20.23
CA VAL A 501 1.25 -21.38 -19.41
C VAL A 501 0.64 -22.76 -19.18
N HIS A 502 -0.68 -22.83 -19.02
CA HIS A 502 -1.38 -24.09 -18.78
C HIS A 502 -1.59 -24.90 -20.07
N VAL A 503 -1.75 -24.24 -21.23
CA VAL A 503 -1.76 -24.92 -22.54
C VAL A 503 -0.37 -25.52 -22.82
N TYR A 504 0.69 -24.77 -22.55
CA TYR A 504 2.06 -25.26 -22.62
C TYR A 504 2.32 -26.43 -21.67
N ALA A 505 1.86 -26.36 -20.41
CA ALA A 505 1.95 -27.48 -19.47
C ALA A 505 1.23 -28.74 -19.99
N GLY A 506 0.09 -28.57 -20.68
CA GLY A 506 -0.62 -29.66 -21.35
C GLY A 506 0.20 -30.35 -22.45
N PHE A 507 0.80 -29.59 -23.36
CA PHE A 507 1.65 -30.14 -24.43
C PHE A 507 2.98 -30.70 -23.90
N ALA A 508 3.67 -29.99 -23.01
CA ALA A 508 4.95 -30.39 -22.42
C ALA A 508 4.88 -31.66 -21.55
N ARG A 509 3.67 -32.11 -21.20
CA ARG A 509 3.37 -33.35 -20.47
C ARG A 509 2.46 -34.31 -21.24
N SER A 510 2.39 -34.17 -22.57
CA SER A 510 1.69 -35.07 -23.49
C SER A 510 0.22 -35.33 -23.10
N ARG A 511 -0.46 -34.33 -22.51
CA ARG A 511 -1.90 -34.40 -22.20
C ARG A 511 -2.79 -34.21 -23.43
N PHE A 512 -2.23 -33.66 -24.51
CA PHE A 512 -2.91 -33.36 -25.76
C PHE A 512 -1.98 -33.64 -26.96
N GLU A 513 -2.56 -34.04 -28.09
CA GLU A 513 -1.82 -34.26 -29.34
C GLU A 513 -1.35 -32.93 -29.95
N PRO A 514 -0.07 -32.80 -30.36
CA PRO A 514 0.50 -31.55 -30.87
C PRO A 514 0.12 -31.26 -32.33
N THR A 515 -1.18 -31.20 -32.63
CA THR A 515 -1.72 -30.88 -33.96
C THR A 515 -2.21 -29.42 -34.02
N LEU A 516 -2.25 -28.84 -35.23
CA LEU A 516 -2.74 -27.46 -35.44
C LEU A 516 -4.20 -27.30 -34.98
N GLY A 517 -5.05 -28.28 -35.29
CA GLY A 517 -6.47 -28.27 -34.87
C GLY A 517 -6.64 -28.35 -33.35
N THR A 518 -5.84 -29.19 -32.67
CA THR A 518 -5.85 -29.24 -31.20
C THR A 518 -5.35 -27.92 -30.61
N ALA A 519 -4.25 -27.36 -31.10
CA ALA A 519 -3.71 -26.08 -30.64
C ALA A 519 -4.72 -24.94 -30.80
N ALA A 520 -5.40 -24.83 -31.95
CA ALA A 520 -6.44 -23.83 -32.17
C ALA A 520 -7.63 -23.99 -31.21
N VAL A 521 -8.12 -25.21 -31.00
CA VAL A 521 -9.23 -25.48 -30.06
C VAL A 521 -8.84 -25.18 -28.61
N LEU A 522 -7.62 -25.53 -28.19
CA LEU A 522 -7.14 -25.22 -26.83
C LEU A 522 -6.90 -23.73 -26.63
N GLY A 523 -6.36 -23.03 -27.63
CA GLY A 523 -6.21 -21.57 -27.64
C GLY A 523 -7.56 -20.87 -27.52
N ALA A 524 -8.55 -21.25 -28.34
CA ALA A 524 -9.89 -20.68 -28.28
C ALA A 524 -10.59 -20.93 -26.93
N LEU A 525 -10.47 -22.14 -26.37
CA LEU A 525 -11.00 -22.45 -25.04
C LEU A 525 -10.31 -21.64 -23.93
N SER A 526 -9.00 -21.45 -24.01
CA SER A 526 -8.26 -20.64 -23.05
C SER A 526 -8.63 -19.15 -23.17
N GLY A 527 -8.64 -18.60 -24.37
CA GLY A 527 -8.99 -17.20 -24.62
C GLY A 527 -10.42 -16.87 -24.18
N ALA A 528 -11.38 -17.75 -24.49
CA ALA A 528 -12.76 -17.60 -24.02
C ALA A 528 -12.89 -17.75 -22.50
N GLY A 529 -12.13 -18.67 -21.88
CA GLY A 529 -12.07 -18.79 -20.43
C GLY A 529 -11.50 -17.54 -19.76
N PHE A 530 -10.41 -17.02 -20.31
CA PHE A 530 -9.80 -15.78 -19.82
C PHE A 530 -10.76 -14.59 -19.91
N PHE A 531 -11.40 -14.38 -21.07
CA PHE A 531 -12.40 -13.33 -21.26
C PHE A 531 -13.54 -13.41 -20.22
N VAL A 532 -14.07 -14.61 -19.96
CA VAL A 532 -15.09 -14.80 -18.91
C VAL A 532 -14.55 -14.42 -17.53
N GLY A 533 -13.28 -14.71 -17.25
CA GLY A 533 -12.61 -14.32 -16.02
C GLY A 533 -12.38 -12.81 -15.90
N GLU A 534 -11.93 -12.16 -16.96
CA GLU A 534 -11.70 -10.72 -17.08
C GLU A 534 -13.02 -9.94 -16.87
N LYS A 535 -14.15 -10.40 -17.43
CA LYS A 535 -15.45 -9.75 -17.18
C LYS A 535 -15.98 -9.92 -15.75
N LEU A 536 -15.46 -10.88 -14.97
CA LEU A 536 -15.74 -10.94 -13.52
C LEU A 536 -14.94 -9.88 -12.73
N THR A 537 -13.82 -9.37 -13.26
CA THR A 537 -13.05 -8.27 -12.64
C THR A 537 -13.57 -6.87 -12.98
N HIS A 538 -14.57 -6.72 -13.86
CA HIS A 538 -15.18 -5.41 -14.15
C HIS A 538 -15.86 -4.74 -12.93
N VAL A 539 -16.08 -5.45 -11.82
CA VAL A 539 -16.51 -4.88 -10.52
C VAL A 539 -15.58 -3.75 -10.03
N VAL A 540 -14.34 -3.73 -10.53
CA VAL A 540 -13.31 -2.71 -10.24
C VAL A 540 -13.68 -1.32 -10.76
N GLN A 541 -14.55 -1.23 -11.77
CA GLN A 541 -15.04 0.05 -12.30
C GLN A 541 -15.82 0.87 -11.25
N PHE A 542 -16.26 0.25 -10.15
CA PHE A 542 -16.97 0.93 -9.05
C PHE A 542 -16.05 1.60 -8.00
N VAL A 543 -14.72 1.60 -8.19
CA VAL A 543 -13.73 2.08 -7.19
C VAL A 543 -12.75 3.12 -7.78
N GLY A 544 -13.21 3.95 -8.72
CA GLY A 544 -12.47 5.13 -9.21
C GLY A 544 -11.23 4.88 -10.08
N LEU A 545 -10.68 3.66 -10.13
CA LEU A 545 -9.49 3.35 -10.95
C LEU A 545 -9.54 3.77 -12.44
N PRO A 546 -10.70 3.78 -13.15
CA PRO A 546 -10.77 4.28 -14.52
C PRO A 546 -10.43 5.77 -14.68
N GLU A 547 -10.52 6.58 -13.61
CA GLU A 547 -10.19 8.01 -13.63
C GLU A 547 -8.67 8.26 -13.73
N LEU A 548 -7.85 7.24 -13.42
CA LEU A 548 -6.40 7.29 -13.63
C LEU A 548 -6.06 6.84 -15.05
N PRO A 549 -5.32 7.62 -15.85
CA PRO A 549 -4.90 7.21 -17.20
C PRO A 549 -4.12 5.88 -17.24
N VAL A 550 -3.32 5.61 -16.20
CA VAL A 550 -2.59 4.34 -16.03
C VAL A 550 -3.55 3.18 -15.68
N GLY A 551 -4.63 3.47 -14.95
CA GLY A 551 -5.70 2.50 -14.63
C GLY A 551 -6.55 2.16 -15.86
N THR A 552 -7.01 3.16 -16.60
CA THR A 552 -7.70 2.97 -17.90
C THR A 552 -6.82 2.23 -18.92
N ALA A 553 -5.51 2.50 -18.97
CA ALA A 553 -4.58 1.76 -19.83
C ALA A 553 -4.37 0.29 -19.39
N ALA A 554 -4.60 -0.04 -18.12
CA ALA A 554 -4.49 -1.40 -17.57
C ALA A 554 -5.79 -2.22 -17.69
N PHE A 555 -6.95 -1.58 -17.54
CA PHE A 555 -8.25 -2.26 -17.41
C PHE A 555 -9.29 -1.89 -18.49
N GLY A 556 -8.95 -0.98 -19.40
CA GLY A 556 -9.83 -0.46 -20.44
C GLY A 556 -10.63 0.77 -20.01
N PRO A 557 -11.20 1.52 -20.98
CA PRO A 557 -11.94 2.76 -20.73
C PRO A 557 -13.29 2.52 -20.04
N THR A 558 -13.85 3.61 -19.51
CA THR A 558 -15.25 3.65 -19.04
C THR A 558 -16.24 3.33 -20.16
N VAL A 559 -17.40 2.82 -19.77
CA VAL A 559 -18.38 2.25 -20.71
C VAL A 559 -19.17 3.38 -21.38
N SER A 560 -19.08 3.49 -22.71
CA SER A 560 -19.77 4.52 -23.51
C SER A 560 -21.30 4.33 -23.55
N ASP A 561 -22.06 5.43 -23.52
CA ASP A 561 -23.54 5.41 -23.59
C ASP A 561 -24.11 4.85 -24.91
N GLU A 562 -23.32 4.89 -26.00
CA GLU A 562 -23.64 4.33 -27.31
C GLU A 562 -23.80 2.79 -27.26
N PRO A 563 -25.02 2.21 -27.38
CA PRO A 563 -25.24 0.79 -27.12
C PRO A 563 -24.52 -0.14 -28.10
N LEU A 564 -24.27 0.32 -29.33
CA LEU A 564 -23.62 -0.47 -30.37
C LEU A 564 -22.10 -0.44 -30.21
N VAL A 565 -21.53 0.71 -29.83
CA VAL A 565 -20.12 0.83 -29.42
C VAL A 565 -19.86 -0.01 -28.18
N LEU A 566 -20.76 0.05 -27.18
CA LEU A 566 -20.71 -0.74 -25.96
C LEU A 566 -20.62 -2.25 -26.25
N VAL A 567 -21.49 -2.79 -27.12
CA VAL A 567 -21.45 -4.22 -27.51
C VAL A 567 -20.14 -4.57 -28.23
N VAL A 568 -19.63 -3.70 -29.10
CA VAL A 568 -18.37 -3.93 -29.82
C VAL A 568 -17.18 -3.89 -28.86
N VAL A 569 -17.05 -2.87 -28.01
CA VAL A 569 -15.97 -2.74 -27.01
C VAL A 569 -16.02 -3.87 -25.98
N PHE A 570 -17.22 -4.33 -25.60
CA PHE A 570 -17.39 -5.45 -24.67
C PHE A 570 -16.97 -6.80 -25.27
N LEU A 571 -17.21 -7.03 -26.57
CA LEU A 571 -16.94 -8.32 -27.24
C LEU A 571 -15.63 -8.36 -28.05
N ALA A 572 -15.06 -7.24 -28.45
CA ALA A 572 -13.79 -7.22 -29.19
C ALA A 572 -12.61 -7.85 -28.44
N PRO A 573 -12.46 -7.68 -27.10
CA PRO A 573 -11.46 -8.42 -26.32
C PRO A 573 -11.58 -9.93 -26.47
N LEU A 574 -12.78 -10.52 -26.58
CA LEU A 574 -12.93 -11.97 -26.78
C LEU A 574 -12.22 -12.44 -28.05
N ALA A 575 -12.34 -11.70 -29.15
CA ALA A 575 -11.63 -12.02 -30.39
C ALA A 575 -10.11 -11.94 -30.21
N LEU A 576 -9.62 -10.91 -29.49
CA LEU A 576 -8.21 -10.77 -29.14
C LEU A 576 -7.71 -11.94 -28.28
N HIS A 577 -8.31 -12.21 -27.11
CA HIS A 577 -7.84 -13.26 -26.22
C HIS A 577 -7.88 -14.64 -26.89
N VAL A 578 -8.86 -14.92 -27.77
CA VAL A 578 -8.91 -16.14 -28.58
C VAL A 578 -7.76 -16.20 -29.59
N ALA A 579 -7.50 -15.12 -30.32
CA ALA A 579 -6.44 -15.06 -31.31
C ALA A 579 -5.04 -15.20 -30.68
N THR A 580 -4.74 -14.42 -29.64
CA THR A 580 -3.42 -14.42 -29.00
C THR A 580 -3.15 -15.72 -28.22
N ALA A 581 -4.17 -16.29 -27.56
CA ALA A 581 -4.07 -17.62 -26.95
C ALA A 581 -3.88 -18.72 -28.01
N ALA A 582 -4.49 -18.62 -29.19
CA ALA A 582 -4.26 -19.55 -30.29
C ALA A 582 -2.82 -19.46 -30.85
N VAL A 583 -2.26 -18.26 -31.02
CA VAL A 583 -0.86 -18.06 -31.40
C VAL A 583 0.08 -18.70 -30.37
N SER A 584 -0.13 -18.43 -29.08
CA SER A 584 0.63 -19.05 -28.00
C SER A 584 0.49 -20.57 -27.94
N ALA A 585 -0.71 -21.11 -28.18
CA ALA A 585 -0.96 -22.56 -28.22
C ALA A 585 -0.29 -23.25 -29.44
N LEU A 586 -0.26 -22.58 -30.60
CA LEU A 586 0.44 -23.02 -31.81
C LEU A 586 1.97 -22.98 -31.63
N GLY A 587 2.48 -22.05 -30.83
CA GLY A 587 3.85 -22.07 -30.35
C GLY A 587 4.10 -23.26 -29.42
N ALA A 588 3.24 -23.44 -28.41
CA ALA A 588 3.36 -24.48 -27.40
C ALA A 588 3.36 -25.91 -27.96
N SER A 589 2.59 -26.20 -29.01
CA SER A 589 2.57 -27.51 -29.67
C SER A 589 3.90 -27.85 -30.38
N ARG A 590 4.77 -26.86 -30.62
CA ARG A 590 6.11 -27.01 -31.21
C ARG A 590 7.24 -27.07 -30.16
N GLY A 591 6.90 -27.24 -28.88
CA GLY A 591 7.87 -27.36 -27.79
C GLY A 591 8.33 -26.01 -27.21
N ARG A 592 9.39 -26.02 -26.40
CA ARG A 592 9.78 -24.87 -25.54
C ARG A 592 10.15 -23.59 -26.31
N LEU A 593 10.93 -23.70 -27.39
CA LEU A 593 11.31 -22.53 -28.18
C LEU A 593 10.11 -21.98 -28.98
N GLY A 594 9.29 -22.88 -29.53
CA GLY A 594 8.03 -22.52 -30.18
C GLY A 594 7.09 -21.79 -29.22
N TYR A 595 6.97 -22.26 -27.98
CA TYR A 595 6.19 -21.61 -26.93
C TYR A 595 6.65 -20.17 -26.67
N VAL A 596 7.96 -19.96 -26.46
CA VAL A 596 8.51 -18.61 -26.21
C VAL A 596 8.26 -17.69 -27.41
N GLY A 597 8.50 -18.16 -28.64
CA GLY A 597 8.22 -17.37 -29.84
C GLY A 597 6.73 -17.04 -30.00
N GLY A 598 5.83 -18.01 -29.79
CA GLY A 598 4.39 -17.80 -29.84
C GLY A 598 3.89 -16.82 -28.77
N LEU A 599 4.39 -16.95 -27.54
CA LEU A 599 4.08 -16.05 -26.42
C LEU A 599 4.56 -14.62 -26.71
N LEU A 600 5.78 -14.43 -27.19
CA LEU A 600 6.28 -13.09 -27.55
C LEU A 600 5.44 -12.45 -28.66
N THR A 601 5.08 -13.21 -29.70
CA THR A 601 4.18 -12.72 -30.76
C THR A 601 2.80 -12.36 -30.22
N ALA A 602 2.24 -13.19 -29.33
CA ALA A 602 0.96 -12.93 -28.69
C ALA A 602 0.98 -11.64 -27.84
N ILE A 603 2.06 -11.42 -27.07
CA ILE A 603 2.24 -10.20 -26.25
C ILE A 603 2.32 -8.96 -27.14
N LEU A 604 3.08 -9.01 -28.25
CA LEU A 604 3.19 -7.89 -29.18
C LEU A 604 1.85 -7.56 -29.86
N VAL A 605 1.09 -8.57 -30.29
CA VAL A 605 -0.24 -8.38 -30.88
C VAL A 605 -1.23 -7.80 -29.86
N HIS A 606 -1.19 -8.28 -28.62
CA HIS A 606 -2.04 -7.77 -27.54
C HIS A 606 -1.69 -6.32 -27.17
N ALA A 607 -0.41 -6.03 -26.93
CA ALA A 607 0.04 -4.66 -26.63
C ALA A 607 -0.30 -3.68 -27.75
N ALA A 608 -0.14 -4.09 -29.02
CA ALA A 608 -0.51 -3.28 -30.18
C ALA A 608 -2.03 -3.05 -30.27
N TYR A 609 -2.86 -4.05 -29.95
CA TYR A 609 -4.31 -3.89 -29.86
C TYR A 609 -4.70 -2.90 -28.74
N ASN A 610 -4.16 -3.07 -27.53
CA ASN A 610 -4.49 -2.19 -26.40
C ASN A 610 -4.07 -0.73 -26.69
N ALA A 611 -2.87 -0.52 -27.25
CA ALA A 611 -2.43 0.80 -27.70
C ALA A 611 -3.34 1.38 -28.80
N GLY A 612 -3.80 0.55 -29.74
CA GLY A 612 -4.72 0.96 -30.80
C GLY A 612 -6.13 1.29 -30.30
N VAL A 613 -6.64 0.60 -29.28
CA VAL A 613 -7.91 0.93 -28.62
C VAL A 613 -7.80 2.24 -27.85
N ILE A 614 -6.72 2.42 -27.07
CA ILE A 614 -6.48 3.66 -26.32
C ILE A 614 -6.39 4.85 -27.28
N ALA A 615 -5.65 4.72 -28.39
CA ALA A 615 -5.51 5.78 -29.41
C ALA A 615 -6.77 6.02 -30.28
N LEU A 616 -7.85 5.25 -30.08
CA LEU A 616 -9.13 5.41 -30.76
C LEU A 616 -10.23 5.95 -29.83
N VAL A 617 -10.04 5.83 -28.51
CA VAL A 617 -10.98 6.27 -27.47
C VAL A 617 -10.50 7.55 -26.76
N ALA A 618 -9.20 7.84 -26.78
CA ALA A 618 -8.62 9.14 -26.43
C ALA A 618 -8.70 10.15 -27.58
#